data_AF-A0A6J1ASX3-F1
#
_entry.id   AF-A0A6J1ASX3-F1
#
_cell.length_a   1.000
_cell.length_b   1.000
_cell.length_c   1.000
_cell.angle_alpha   90.00
_cell.angle_beta   90.00
_cell.angle_gamma   90.00
#
_symmetry.space_group_name_H-M   'P 1'
#
loop_
_entity.id
_entity.type
_entity.pdbx_description
1 polymer ?
#
loop_
_entity_poly.entity_id
_entity_poly.type
_entity_poly.pdbx_seq_one_letter_code
_entity_poly.pdbx_strand_id
1 'polypeptide(L)'
;MGLGFIIGVFGVLILSHAAYSTIQYRGLLKIMEEEFSGPPMNVVLELLLGFVFCIWAALTVPGKFLSIHPDSEENRIVSLSANLDFMIFNHRAKAFPLEIDMKLKH
;
A
#
# COMPACT_ATOMS: atom_id res chain seq x y z
N MET A 1 -0.03 7.77 -11.92
CA MET A 1 -0.31 6.43 -11.34
C MET A 1 0.98 5.91 -10.72
N GLY A 2 0.94 5.42 -9.48
CA GLY A 2 2.14 4.87 -8.84
C GLY A 2 2.64 3.63 -9.57
N LEU A 3 3.96 3.42 -9.60
CA LEU A 3 4.58 2.25 -10.24
C LEU A 3 3.99 0.93 -9.74
N GLY A 4 3.72 0.82 -8.44
CA GLY A 4 3.08 -0.36 -7.83
C GLY A 4 1.70 -0.67 -8.39
N PHE A 5 0.91 0.35 -8.74
CA PHE A 5 -0.41 0.15 -9.33
C PHE A 5 -0.32 -0.44 -10.74
N ILE A 6 0.62 0.05 -11.56
CA ILE A 6 0.86 -0.47 -12.92
C ILE A 6 1.30 -1.93 -12.85
N ILE A 7 2.24 -2.25 -11.95
CA ILE A 7 2.69 -3.63 -11.71
C ILE A 7 1.51 -4.52 -11.29
N GLY A 8 0.62 -4.01 -10.42
CA GLY A 8 -0.58 -4.74 -10.01
C GLY A 8 -1.54 -5.05 -11.14
N VAL A 9 -1.78 -4.10 -12.05
CA VAL A 9 -2.61 -4.33 -13.25
C VAL A 9 -2.02 -5.44 -14.12
N PHE A 10 -0.71 -5.42 -14.37
CA PHE A 10 -0.06 -6.51 -15.09
C PHE A 10 -0.12 -7.85 -14.34
N GLY A 11 0.03 -7.86 -13.01
CA GLY A 11 -0.13 -9.05 -12.19
C GLY A 11 -1.52 -9.69 -12.36
N VAL A 12 -2.58 -8.88 -12.32
CA VAL A 12 -3.96 -9.37 -12.52
C VAL A 12 -4.19 -9.89 -13.93
N LEU A 13 -3.64 -9.22 -14.95
CA LEU A 13 -3.73 -9.68 -16.34
C LEU A 13 -3.04 -11.03 -16.54
N ILE A 14 -1.84 -11.20 -15.98
CA ILE A 14 -1.08 -12.45 -16.03
C ILE A 14 -1.84 -13.57 -15.30
N LEU A 15 -2.37 -13.32 -14.11
CA LEU A 15 -3.19 -14.30 -13.39
C LEU A 15 -4.45 -14.69 -14.18
N SER A 16 -5.10 -13.72 -14.82
CA SER A 16 -6.28 -13.98 -15.67
C SER A 16 -5.91 -14.84 -16.88
N HIS A 17 -4.74 -14.58 -17.49
CA HIS A 17 -4.24 -15.37 -18.60
C HIS A 17 -3.88 -16.80 -18.18
N ALA A 18 -3.22 -16.99 -17.03
CA ALA A 18 -2.93 -18.32 -16.49
C ALA A 18 -4.21 -19.11 -16.17
N ALA A 19 -5.23 -18.44 -15.62
CA ALA A 19 -6.54 -19.04 -15.36
C ALA A 19 -7.23 -19.47 -16.67
N TYR A 20 -7.26 -18.59 -17.67
CA TYR A 20 -7.81 -18.91 -18.99
C TYR A 20 -7.08 -20.10 -19.63
N SER A 21 -5.75 -20.08 -19.63
CA SER A 21 -4.90 -21.14 -20.20
C SER A 21 -5.16 -22.49 -19.53
N THR A 22 -5.35 -22.51 -18.20
CA THR A 22 -5.69 -23.74 -17.47
C THR A 22 -7.07 -24.26 -17.85
N ILE A 23 -8.07 -23.38 -17.97
CA ILE A 23 -9.43 -23.75 -18.39
C ILE A 23 -9.41 -24.32 -19.81
N GLN A 24 -8.71 -23.66 -20.72
CA GLN A 24 -8.58 -24.10 -22.11
C GLN A 24 -7.89 -25.47 -22.20
N TYR A 25 -6.76 -25.64 -21.51
CA TYR A 25 -6.03 -26.91 -21.47
C TYR A 25 -6.90 -28.05 -20.93
N ARG A 26 -7.63 -27.81 -19.83
CA ARG A 26 -8.58 -28.79 -19.29
C ARG A 26 -9.71 -29.10 -20.27
N GLY A 27 -10.17 -28.10 -21.02
CA GLY A 27 -11.16 -28.29 -22.08
C GLY A 27 -10.66 -29.20 -23.21
N LEU A 28 -9.40 -29.04 -23.62
CA LEU A 28 -8.77 -29.88 -24.64
C LEU A 28 -8.63 -31.34 -24.16
N LEU A 29 -8.15 -31.56 -22.93
CA LEU A 29 -8.00 -32.91 -22.39
C LEU A 29 -9.34 -33.67 -22.32
N LYS A 30 -10.44 -32.97 -21.99
CA LYS A 30 -11.78 -33.56 -22.03
C LYS A 30 -12.18 -34.04 -23.43
N ILE A 31 -11.81 -33.31 -24.48
CA ILE A 31 -12.10 -33.69 -25.87
C ILE A 31 -11.24 -34.89 -26.28
N MET A 32 -10.01 -34.96 -25.76
CA MET A 32 -9.08 -36.07 -26.02
C MET A 32 -9.32 -37.30 -25.14
N GLU A 33 -10.33 -37.27 -24.25
CA GLU A 33 -10.59 -38.32 -23.26
C GLU A 33 -9.40 -38.62 -22.33
N GLU A 34 -8.53 -37.63 -22.12
CA GLU A 34 -7.37 -37.73 -21.24
C GLU A 34 -7.68 -37.19 -19.83
N GLU A 35 -7.09 -37.81 -18.81
CA GLU A 35 -7.26 -37.38 -17.43
C GLU A 35 -6.45 -36.10 -17.12
N PHE A 36 -7.10 -35.13 -16.45
CA PHE A 36 -6.43 -33.92 -16.01
C PHE A 36 -5.60 -34.19 -14.75
N SER A 37 -4.28 -34.25 -14.91
CA SER A 37 -3.33 -34.36 -13.78
C SER A 37 -2.93 -33.00 -13.19
N GLY A 38 -3.02 -31.92 -13.97
CA GLY A 38 -2.65 -30.58 -13.55
C GLY A 38 -2.32 -29.67 -14.74
N PRO A 39 -2.16 -28.36 -14.53
CA PRO A 39 -1.77 -27.44 -15.59
C PRO A 39 -0.30 -27.67 -16.00
N PRO A 40 0.05 -27.38 -17.26
CA PRO A 40 1.44 -27.47 -17.74
C PRO A 40 2.38 -26.54 -16.96
N MET A 41 3.65 -26.93 -16.82
CA MET A 41 4.62 -26.23 -15.96
C MET A 41 4.83 -24.75 -16.34
N ASN A 42 4.74 -24.41 -17.63
CA ASN A 42 4.80 -23.02 -18.08
C ASN A 42 3.65 -22.16 -17.50
N VAL A 43 2.43 -22.70 -17.44
CA VAL A 43 1.27 -22.01 -16.86
C VAL A 43 1.42 -21.87 -15.34
N VAL A 44 2.03 -22.86 -14.68
CA VAL A 44 2.36 -22.77 -13.25
C VAL A 44 3.36 -21.64 -12.98
N LEU A 45 4.41 -21.51 -13.79
CA LEU A 45 5.37 -20.41 -13.68
C LEU A 45 4.73 -19.04 -13.93
N GLU A 46 3.84 -18.95 -14.93
CA GLU A 46 3.07 -17.75 -15.21
C GLU A 46 2.19 -17.34 -14.02
N LEU A 47 1.47 -18.31 -13.43
CA LEU A 47 0.64 -18.08 -12.25
C LEU A 47 1.46 -17.59 -11.06
N LEU A 48 2.63 -18.20 -10.79
CA LEU A 48 3.53 -17.77 -9.73
C LEU A 48 4.05 -16.35 -9.96
N LEU A 49 4.42 -16.01 -11.20
CA LEU A 49 4.88 -14.67 -11.57
C LEU A 49 3.77 -13.63 -11.34
N GLY A 50 2.56 -13.90 -11.83
CA GLY A 50 1.40 -13.02 -11.63
C GLY A 50 1.06 -12.84 -10.15
N PHE A 51 1.17 -13.91 -9.35
CA PHE A 51 0.95 -13.87 -7.90
C PHE A 51 1.97 -12.97 -7.19
N VAL A 52 3.26 -13.08 -7.51
CA VAL A 52 4.32 -12.23 -6.94
C VAL A 52 4.08 -10.76 -7.26
N PHE A 53 3.68 -10.42 -8.49
CA PHE A 53 3.36 -9.04 -8.87
C PHE A 53 2.14 -8.50 -8.12
N CYS A 54 1.12 -9.32 -7.91
CA CYS A 54 -0.05 -8.92 -7.11
C CYS A 54 0.31 -8.69 -5.64
N ILE A 55 1.15 -9.54 -5.03
CA ILE A 55 1.66 -9.30 -3.66
C ILE A 55 2.43 -7.99 -3.62
N TRP A 56 3.34 -7.78 -4.56
CA TRP A 56 4.15 -6.55 -4.61
C TRP A 56 3.28 -5.31 -4.69
N ALA A 57 2.26 -5.32 -5.56
CA ALA A 57 1.31 -4.23 -5.65
C ALA A 57 0.50 -4.07 -4.36
N ALA A 58 0.03 -5.15 -3.75
CA ALA A 58 -0.72 -5.11 -2.50
C ALA A 58 0.07 -4.50 -1.33
N LEU A 59 1.40 -4.62 -1.33
CA LEU A 59 2.27 -4.02 -0.31
C LEU A 59 2.65 -2.56 -0.61
N THR A 60 2.67 -2.16 -1.88
CA THR A 60 3.22 -0.86 -2.31
C THR A 60 2.16 0.15 -2.73
N VAL A 61 0.97 -0.29 -3.10
CA VAL A 61 -0.16 0.57 -3.47
C VAL A 61 -0.85 1.20 -2.26
N PRO A 62 -1.06 0.50 -1.13
CA PRO A 62 -1.56 1.14 0.07
C PRO A 62 -0.63 2.28 0.51
N GLY A 63 -1.22 3.32 1.09
CA GLY A 63 -0.48 4.51 1.51
C GLY A 63 0.59 4.21 2.57
N LYS A 64 1.36 5.25 2.91
CA LYS A 64 2.36 5.15 3.98
C LYS A 64 1.66 4.99 5.33
N PHE A 65 2.32 4.29 6.25
CA PHE A 65 1.94 4.32 7.65
C PHE A 65 2.06 5.76 8.16
N LEU A 66 1.04 6.22 8.89
CA LEU A 66 1.07 7.48 9.60
C LEU A 66 1.63 7.25 10.99
N SER A 67 2.32 8.25 11.52
CA SER A 67 2.77 8.22 12.91
C SER A 67 1.56 8.13 13.85
N ILE A 68 1.72 7.46 15.00
CA ILE A 68 0.72 7.49 16.09
C ILE A 68 1.02 8.59 17.11
N HIS A 69 2.23 9.17 17.07
CA HIS A 69 2.63 10.17 18.05
C HIS A 69 1.90 11.49 17.77
N PRO A 70 1.26 12.10 18.77
CA PRO A 70 0.51 13.35 18.59
C PRO A 70 1.41 14.53 18.19
N ASP A 71 2.67 14.51 18.65
CA ASP A 71 3.66 15.56 18.37
C ASP A 71 4.39 15.35 17.03
N SER A 72 4.04 14.31 16.27
CA SER A 72 4.59 14.15 14.92
C SER A 72 4.06 15.24 13.98
N GLU A 73 4.91 15.67 13.04
CA GLU A 73 4.61 16.77 12.12
C GLU A 73 3.31 16.58 11.31
N GLU A 74 2.93 15.33 11.06
CA GLU A 74 1.72 14.94 10.33
C GLU A 74 0.45 15.06 11.19
N ASN A 75 0.56 14.79 12.50
CA ASN A 75 -0.56 14.76 13.44
C ASN A 75 -0.68 16.01 14.31
N ARG A 76 0.24 16.97 14.15
CA ARG A 76 0.27 18.16 14.99
C ARG A 76 -0.96 19.02 14.70
N ILE A 77 -2.01 18.82 15.50
CA ILE A 77 -3.25 19.62 15.51
C ILE A 77 -2.99 21.07 15.97
N VAL A 78 -1.77 21.36 16.43
CA VAL A 78 -1.32 22.68 16.88
C VAL A 78 -0.93 23.57 15.68
N SER A 79 -1.86 23.75 14.74
CA SER A 79 -2.02 25.01 14.02
C SER A 79 -3.16 25.77 14.69
N LEU A 80 -3.03 26.01 16.00
CA LEU A 80 -3.96 26.90 16.68
C LEU A 80 -3.73 28.27 16.04
N SER A 81 -4.78 28.85 15.42
CA SER A 81 -4.72 30.24 14.94
C SER A 81 -4.10 31.06 16.06
N ALA A 82 -3.03 31.79 15.77
CA ALA A 82 -2.26 32.48 16.80
C ALA A 82 -3.12 33.44 17.62
N ASN A 83 -4.35 33.76 17.17
CA ASN A 83 -5.39 34.54 17.86
C ASN A 83 -4.73 35.62 18.70
N LEU A 84 -3.82 36.38 18.06
CA LEU A 84 -2.81 37.20 18.73
C LEU A 84 -3.49 38.24 19.62
N ASP A 85 -4.69 38.68 19.20
CA ASP A 85 -5.55 39.63 19.92
C ASP A 85 -6.05 39.09 21.28
N PHE A 86 -6.02 37.78 21.50
CA PHE A 86 -6.49 37.12 22.72
C PHE A 86 -5.36 36.39 23.48
N MET A 87 -4.09 36.72 23.20
CA MET A 87 -2.96 36.07 23.85
C MET A 87 -2.86 36.44 25.34
N ILE A 88 -2.82 35.43 26.21
CA ILE A 88 -2.70 35.60 27.67
C ILE A 88 -1.33 35.06 28.10
N PHE A 89 -0.56 35.89 28.82
CA PHE A 89 0.80 35.53 29.30
C PHE A 89 0.81 34.82 30.67
N ASN A 90 -0.33 34.71 31.33
CA ASN A 90 -0.46 33.98 32.59
C ASN A 90 -0.80 32.50 32.36
N HIS A 91 0.21 31.72 31.93
CA HIS A 91 0.06 30.29 31.68
C HIS A 91 1.21 29.46 32.30
N ARG A 92 0.99 28.15 32.44
CA ARG A 92 1.95 27.22 33.06
C ARG A 92 3.32 27.19 32.38
N ALA A 93 3.41 27.52 31.08
CA ALA A 93 4.68 27.60 30.37
C ALA A 93 5.67 28.60 31.00
N LYS A 94 5.22 29.59 31.80
CA LYS A 94 6.08 30.53 32.53
C LYS A 94 7.00 29.83 33.55
N ALA A 95 6.62 28.63 34.02
CA ALA A 95 7.41 27.84 34.96
C ALA A 95 8.48 26.98 34.27
N PHE A 96 8.51 26.93 32.94
CA PHE A 96 9.46 26.14 32.16
C PHE A 96 10.57 27.03 31.58
N PRO A 97 11.79 26.49 31.39
CA PRO A 97 12.88 27.22 30.75
C PRO A 97 12.53 27.59 29.29
N LEU A 98 13.06 28.71 28.80
CA LEU A 98 12.82 29.22 27.43
C LEU A 98 13.31 28.26 26.33
N GLU A 99 14.26 27.38 26.63
CA GLU A 99 14.77 26.33 25.73
C GLU A 99 13.90 25.07 25.73
N ILE A 100 12.58 25.24 25.62
CA ILE A 100 11.80 24.13 25.07
C ILE A 100 12.15 24.13 23.59
N ASP A 101 12.70 23.02 23.08
CA ASP A 101 12.86 22.73 21.65
C ASP A 101 11.48 22.69 21.00
N MET A 102 10.85 23.86 20.89
CA MET A 102 9.63 24.07 20.15
C MET A 102 10.09 24.00 18.71
N LYS A 103 9.96 22.82 18.10
CA LYS A 103 10.11 22.64 16.65
C LYS A 103 9.02 23.47 15.96
N LEU A 104 9.30 24.77 15.82
CA LEU A 104 8.49 25.73 15.11
C LEU A 104 8.64 25.39 13.63
N LYS A 105 7.56 24.84 13.08
CA LYS A 105 7.44 24.52 11.66
C LYS A 105 7.50 25.83 10.88
N HIS A 106 8.51 25.96 10.03
CA HIS A 106 8.77 27.15 9.20
C HIS A 106 7.88 27.17 7.96
#